data_AF-A0A150GEP9-F1
#
_entry.id   AF-A0A150GEP9-F1
#
_cell.length_a   1.000
_cell.length_b   1.000
_cell.length_c   1.000
_cell.angle_alpha   90.00
_cell.angle_beta   90.00
_cell.angle_gamma   90.00
#
_symmetry.space_group_name_H-M   'P 1'
#
loop_
_entity.id
_entity.type
_entity.pdbx_description
1 polymer ?
#
loop_
_entity_poly.entity_id
_entity_poly.type
_entity_poly.pdbx_seq_one_letter_code
_entity_poly.pdbx_strand_id
1 'polypeptide(L)' 'MTGASTEERNAAAQERFGKNFDECDSMERIKVGGHIGGSRNITPGGEKERTVDDSKKSESSE' A
#
# COMPACT_ATOMS: atom_id res chain seq x y z
N MET A 1 -10.04 10.42 9.46
CA MET A 1 -9.24 9.67 8.46
C MET A 1 -10.21 8.99 7.51
N THR A 2 -10.43 9.53 6.31
CA THR A 2 -11.27 8.88 5.30
C THR A 2 -10.39 7.87 4.55
N GLY A 3 -10.43 6.60 4.98
CA GLY A 3 -9.77 5.50 4.27
C GLY A 3 -10.30 5.39 2.84
N ALA A 4 -9.51 4.81 1.93
CA ALA A 4 -9.98 4.50 0.58
C ALA A 4 -11.28 3.67 0.63
N SER A 5 -12.28 4.08 -0.14
CA SER A 5 -13.52 3.31 -0.27
C SER A 5 -13.23 1.91 -0.81
N THR A 6 -14.08 0.94 -0.50
CA THR A 6 -13.93 -0.44 -0.97
C THR A 6 -13.87 -0.50 -2.51
N GLU A 7 -14.62 0.35 -3.19
CA GLU A 7 -14.58 0.51 -4.65
C GLU A 7 -13.20 0.94 -5.17
N GLU A 8 -12.56 1.94 -4.56
CA GLU A 8 -11.21 2.38 -4.97
C GLU A 8 -10.17 1.25 -4.80
N ARG A 9 -10.32 0.46 -3.72
CA ARG A 9 -9.49 -0.71 -3.46
C ARG A 9 -9.69 -1.81 -4.48
N ASN A 10 -10.94 -2.10 -4.85
CA ASN A 10 -11.24 -3.08 -5.88
C ASN A 10 -10.76 -2.62 -7.26
N ALA A 11 -10.97 -1.35 -7.62
CA ALA A 11 -10.49 -0.80 -8.89
C ALA A 11 -8.96 -0.92 -9.03
N ALA A 12 -8.22 -0.52 -7.99
CA ALA A 12 -6.76 -0.62 -7.98
C ALA A 12 -6.25 -2.07 -7.93
N ALA A 13 -6.93 -2.97 -7.22
CA ALA A 13 -6.60 -4.40 -7.23
C ALA A 13 -6.83 -5.02 -8.61
N GLN A 14 -7.94 -4.67 -9.25
CA GLN A 14 -8.31 -5.19 -10.56
C GLN A 14 -7.36 -4.66 -11.64
N GLU A 15 -6.95 -3.39 -11.59
CA GLU A 15 -5.97 -2.82 -12.52
C GLU A 15 -4.59 -3.50 -12.41
N ARG A 16 -4.15 -3.81 -11.19
CA ARG A 16 -2.79 -4.33 -10.94
C ARG A 16 -2.67 -5.84 -11.05
N PHE A 17 -3.67 -6.56 -10.55
CA PHE A 17 -3.62 -8.01 -10.32
C PHE A 17 -4.76 -8.75 -11.03
N GLY A 18 -5.71 -8.04 -11.65
CA GLY A 18 -6.84 -8.66 -12.34
C GLY A 18 -7.87 -9.32 -11.42
N LYS A 19 -7.86 -9.01 -10.13
CA LYS A 19 -8.72 -9.61 -9.10
C LYS A 19 -9.21 -8.58 -8.10
N ASN A 20 -10.19 -8.95 -7.26
CA ASN A 20 -10.72 -8.04 -6.24
C ASN A 20 -9.74 -7.87 -5.06
N PHE A 21 -9.90 -6.79 -4.28
CA PHE A 21 -9.05 -6.53 -3.11
C PHE A 21 -9.17 -7.64 -2.04
N ASP A 22 -10.31 -8.30 -1.97
CA ASP A 22 -10.53 -9.42 -1.04
C ASP A 22 -9.71 -10.66 -1.44
N GLU A 23 -9.49 -10.87 -2.74
CA GLU A 23 -8.70 -11.98 -3.30
C GLU A 23 -7.18 -11.67 -3.32
N CYS A 24 -6.79 -10.45 -2.95
CA CYS A 24 -5.40 -10.05 -2.81
C CYS A 24 -4.79 -10.58 -1.50
N ASP A 25 -3.57 -11.11 -1.60
CA ASP A 25 -2.72 -11.45 -0.46
C ASP A 25 -2.28 -10.20 0.30
N SER A 26 -1.80 -10.39 1.54
CA SER A 26 -1.36 -9.30 2.42
C SER A 26 -0.39 -8.32 1.74
N MET A 27 0.56 -8.82 0.94
CA MET A 27 1.51 -7.99 0.20
C MET A 27 0.88 -7.23 -0.97
N GLU A 28 -0.09 -7.82 -1.65
CA GLU A 28 -0.81 -7.18 -2.74
C GLU A 28 -1.73 -6.08 -2.20
N ARG A 29 -2.40 -6.30 -1.07
CA ARG A 29 -3.22 -5.29 -0.38
C ARG A 29 -2.42 -4.06 0.04
N ILE A 30 -1.18 -4.26 0.50
CA ILE A 30 -0.25 -3.15 0.82
C ILE A 30 0.11 -2.37 -0.45
N LYS A 31 0.37 -3.05 -1.57
CA LYS A 31 0.63 -2.40 -2.87
C LYS A 31 -0.58 -1.64 -3.37
N VAL A 32 -1.79 -2.20 -3.26
CA VAL A 32 -3.06 -1.54 -3.62
C VAL A 32 -3.28 -0.29 -2.76
N GLY A 33 -3.12 -0.41 -1.44
CA GLY A 33 -3.22 0.75 -0.53
C GLY A 33 -2.18 1.83 -0.81
N GLY A 34 -0.95 1.42 -1.16
CA GLY A 34 0.12 2.32 -1.58
C GLY A 34 -0.16 3.01 -2.92
N HIS A 35 -0.81 2.33 -3.85
CA HIS A 35 -1.21 2.90 -5.14
C HIS A 35 -2.32 3.95 -4.96
N ILE A 36 -3.36 3.64 -4.16
CA ILE A 36 -4.45 4.59 -3.90
C ILE A 36 -3.99 5.78 -3.03
N GLY A 37 -3.15 5.50 -2.03
CA GLY A 37 -2.57 6.53 -1.16
C GLY A 37 -1.50 7.38 -1.86
N GLY A 38 -0.76 6.80 -2.81
CA GLY A 38 0.25 7.49 -3.62
C GLY A 38 -0.36 8.38 -4.69
N SER A 39 -1.42 7.93 -5.36
CA SER A 39 -2.16 8.74 -6.35
C SER A 39 -2.85 9.96 -5.74
N ARG A 40 -3.16 9.93 -4.43
CA ARG A 40 -3.67 11.10 -3.69
C ARG A 40 -2.61 12.17 -3.38
N ASN A 41 -1.33 11.89 -3.61
CA ASN A 41 -0.20 12.77 -3.30
C ASN A 41 0.46 13.41 -4.53
N ILE A 42 -0.19 13.45 -5.70
CA ILE A 42 0.26 14.32 -6.81
C ILE A 42 -0.12 15.80 -6.60
N THR A 43 -0.65 16.18 -5.44
CA THR A 43 -0.54 17.56 -4.95
C THR A 43 0.87 17.76 -4.40
N PRO A 44 1.69 18.67 -4.96
CA PRO A 44 3.06 18.88 -4.53
C PRO A 44 3.07 19.48 -3.12
N GLY A 45 3.54 18.73 -2.12
CA GLY A 45 3.78 19.29 -0.77
C GLY A 45 3.37 18.41 0.40
N GLY A 46 3.56 17.10 0.34
CA GLY A 46 3.25 16.21 1.46
C GLY A 46 4.24 15.07 1.57
N GLU A 47 5.44 15.38 2.04
CA GLU A 47 6.34 14.39 2.62
C GLU A 47 5.58 13.56 3.66
N LYS A 48 5.34 12.30 3.34
CA LYS A 48 5.00 11.29 4.33
C LYS A 48 5.88 10.12 3.99
N GLU A 49 7.08 10.19 4.55
CA GLU A 49 7.93 9.03 4.77
C GLU A 49 7.03 7.85 5.16
N ARG A 50 6.90 6.88 4.26
CA ARG A 50 6.67 5.52 4.70
C ARG A 50 8.06 4.94 4.81
N THR A 51 8.65 5.14 5.99
CA THR A 51 9.66 4.23 6.52
C THR A 51 9.06 2.84 6.39
N VAL A 52 9.44 2.12 5.33
CA VAL A 52 9.32 0.68 5.32
C VAL A 52 10.36 0.26 6.33
N ASP A 53 9.94 0.20 7.60
CA ASP A 53 10.71 -0.39 8.66
C ASP A 53 10.86 -1.86 8.27
N ASP A 54 11.90 -2.16 7.49
CA ASP A 54 12.45 -3.49 7.34
C ASP A 54 13.07 -3.81 8.70
N SER A 55 12.20 -4.17 9.65
CA SER A 55 12.54 -4.92 10.84
C SER A 55 13.12 -6.27 10.42
N LYS A 56 14.31 -6.28 9.82
CA LYS A 56 15.22 -7.42 9.88
C LYS A 56 16.03 -7.29 11.16
N LYS A 57 15.40 -7.74 12.23
CA LYS A 57 16.07 -8.37 13.36
C LYS A 57 16.94 -9.52 12.82
N SER A 58 18.25 -9.35 12.88
CA SER A 58 19.23 -10.44 12.95
C SER A 58 20.40 -9.87 13.76
N GLU A 59 20.27 -9.83 15.09
CA GLU A 59 20.91 -10.80 16.00
C GLU A 59 22.40 -11.02 15.73
N SER A 60 23.18 -10.31 16.54
CA SER A 60 24.30 -10.76 17.40
C SER A 60 25.48 -11.55 16.83
N SER A 61 26.64 -11.14 17.36
CA SER A 61 27.92 -11.87 17.53
C SER A 61 28.72 -12.09 16.24
N GLU A 62 30.02 -11.83 16.18
CA GLU A 62 31.06 -11.83 17.23
C GLU A 62 32.25 -10.93 16.81
#